data_AF-A0A0C3DYW5-F1
#
_entry.id   AF-A0A0C3DYW5-F1
#
_cell.length_a   1.000
_cell.length_b   1.000
_cell.length_c   1.000
_cell.angle_alpha   90.00
_cell.angle_beta   90.00
_cell.angle_gamma   90.00
#
_symmetry.space_group_name_H-M   'P 1'
#
loop_
_entity.id
_entity.type
_entity.pdbx_description
1 polymer ?
#
loop_
_entity_poly.entity_id
_entity_poly.type
_entity_poly.pdbx_seq_one_letter_code
_entity_poly.pdbx_strand_id
1 'polypeptide(L)' 'MASARVNRVPFYQRLFQDGEKKHIRQWLQTPRSRPMLYPYYVVLFGGFAGSMYMMSRMVLGHRDWFGKRPS' A
#
# COMPACT_ATOMS: atom_id res chain seq x y z
N MET A 1 -0.32 -31.09 -29.20
CA MET A 1 -0.91 -31.23 -27.85
C MET A 1 -0.54 -30.00 -27.05
N ALA A 2 -1.40 -28.98 -27.01
CA ALA A 2 -1.11 -27.75 -26.28
C ALA A 2 -1.36 -28.00 -24.78
N SER A 3 -0.31 -27.85 -23.96
CA SER A 3 -0.45 -27.78 -22.50
C SER A 3 -1.17 -26.47 -22.14
N ALA A 4 -2.49 -26.47 -22.24
CA ALA A 4 -3.29 -25.30 -21.93
C ALA A 4 -3.32 -25.14 -20.41
N ARG A 5 -2.68 -24.06 -19.91
CA ARG A 5 -2.78 -23.64 -18.51
C ARG A 5 -4.25 -23.69 -18.09
N VAL A 6 -4.53 -24.36 -16.97
CA VAL A 6 -5.88 -24.45 -16.40
C VAL A 6 -6.48 -23.05 -16.28
N ASN A 7 -7.66 -22.85 -16.86
CA ASN A 7 -8.38 -21.59 -16.77
C ASN A 7 -8.82 -21.35 -15.32
N ARG A 8 -8.24 -20.34 -14.67
CA ARG A 8 -8.55 -19.96 -13.28
C ARG A 8 -9.59 -18.83 -13.18
N VAL A 9 -10.13 -18.35 -14.31
CA VAL A 9 -11.12 -17.26 -14.32
C VAL A 9 -12.36 -17.59 -13.47
N PRO A 10 -13.00 -18.78 -13.58
CA PRO A 10 -14.18 -19.09 -12.77
C PRO A 10 -13.89 -19.13 -11.26
N PHE A 11 -12.66 -19.51 -10.89
CA PHE A 11 -12.21 -19.52 -9.50
C PHE A 11 -12.15 -18.10 -8.94
N TYR A 12 -11.52 -17.17 -9.66
CA TYR A 12 -11.43 -15.78 -9.21
C TYR A 12 -12.80 -15.09 -9.23
N GLN A 13 -13.65 -15.36 -10.24
CA GLN A 13 -15.00 -14.82 -10.28
C GLN A 13 -15.79 -15.17 -9.01
N ARG A 14 -15.79 -16.44 -8.58
CA ARG A 14 -16.45 -16.86 -7.34
C ARG A 14 -15.85 -16.18 -6.11
N LEU A 15 -14.51 -16.10 -6.04
CA LEU A 15 -13.80 -15.46 -4.93
C LEU A 15 -14.21 -13.98 -4.77
N PHE A 16 -14.26 -13.22 -5.88
CA PHE A 16 -14.60 -11.79 -5.84
C PHE A 16 -16.11 -11.58 -5.61
N GLN A 17 -16.97 -12.39 -6.21
CA GLN A 17 -18.43 -12.36 -5.97
C GLN A 17 -18.79 -12.67 -4.51
N ASP A 18 -18.11 -13.62 -3.87
CA ASP A 18 -18.33 -13.91 -2.46
C ASP A 18 -17.79 -12.81 -1.53
N GLY A 19 -16.71 -12.13 -1.94
CA GLY A 19 -16.20 -10.94 -1.26
C GLY A 19 -17.16 -9.75 -1.34
N GLU A 20 -17.80 -9.55 -2.50
CA GLU A 20 -18.83 -8.53 -2.73
C GLU A 20 -20.07 -8.77 -1.86
N LYS A 21 -20.57 -10.01 -1.78
CA LYS A 21 -21.69 -10.38 -0.89
C LYS A 21 -21.39 -10.10 0.58
N LYS A 22 -20.12 -10.19 0.98
CA LYS A 22 -19.65 -9.90 2.35
C LYS A 22 -19.31 -8.42 2.56
N HIS A 23 -19.57 -7.56 1.57
CA HIS A 23 -19.21 -6.13 1.56
C HIS A 23 -17.74 -5.85 1.87
N ILE A 24 -16.84 -6.78 1.50
CA ILE A 24 -15.40 -6.61 1.68
C ILE A 24 -14.85 -5.79 0.52
N ARG A 25 -14.05 -4.77 0.82
CA ARG A 25 -13.35 -3.95 -0.19
C ARG A 25 -12.55 -4.85 -1.13
N GLN A 26 -12.66 -4.61 -2.45
CA GLN A 26 -12.08 -5.46 -3.50
C GLN A 26 -10.60 -5.80 -3.27
N TRP A 27 -9.80 -4.82 -2.85
CA TRP A 27 -8.38 -5.00 -2.58
C TRP A 27 -8.06 -5.79 -1.30
N LEU A 28 -9.04 -6.08 -0.44
CA LEU A 28 -8.88 -6.81 0.83
C LEU A 28 -9.45 -8.25 0.78
N GLN A 29 -10.06 -8.65 -0.34
CA GLN A 29 -10.82 -9.91 -0.42
C GLN A 29 -9.94 -11.17 -0.40
N THR A 30 -8.67 -11.07 -0.83
CA THR A 30 -7.76 -12.21 -0.94
C THR A 30 -6.87 -12.33 0.32
N PRO A 31 -6.48 -13.52 0.80
CA PRO A 31 -5.58 -13.65 1.96
C PRO A 31 -4.22 -12.98 1.78
N ARG A 32 -3.72 -12.89 0.53
CA ARG A 32 -2.47 -12.18 0.20
C ARG A 32 -2.57 -10.66 0.21
N SER A 33 -3.79 -10.11 0.25
CA SER A 33 -3.98 -8.66 0.25
C SER A 33 -3.37 -7.97 1.46
N ARG A 34 -3.66 -8.48 2.67
CA ARG A 34 -3.19 -7.92 3.94
C ARG A 34 -1.67 -7.77 4.00
N PRO A 35 -0.86 -8.83 3.79
CA PRO A 35 0.60 -8.69 3.83
C PRO A 35 1.17 -7.82 2.70
N MET A 36 0.47 -7.59 1.60
CA MET A 36 0.89 -6.63 0.56
C MET A 36 0.52 -5.19 0.90
N LEU A 37 -0.65 -4.98 1.52
CA LEU A 37 -1.16 -3.65 1.84
C LEU A 37 -0.47 -3.02 3.05
N TYR A 38 -0.08 -3.81 4.06
CA TYR A 38 0.63 -3.29 5.23
C TYR A 38 1.93 -2.55 4.89
N PRO A 39 2.89 -3.12 4.13
CA PRO A 39 4.10 -2.41 3.76
C PRO A 39 3.80 -1.19 2.87
N TYR A 40 2.81 -1.28 1.98
CA TYR A 40 2.36 -0.15 1.19
C TYR A 40 1.88 1.02 2.07
N TYR A 41 1.06 0.75 3.08
CA TYR A 41 0.59 1.80 4.00
C TYR A 41 1.71 2.39 4.85
N VAL A 42 2.68 1.58 5.29
CA VAL A 42 3.85 2.07 6.04
C VAL A 42 4.66 3.05 5.19
N VAL A 43 4.96 2.70 3.94
CA VAL A 43 5.72 3.60 3.04
C VAL A 43 4.92 4.85 2.70
N LEU A 44 3.62 4.70 2.41
CA LEU A 44 2.75 5.82 2.06
C LEU A 44 2.65 6.84 3.20
N PHE A 45 2.27 6.40 4.40
CA PHE A 45 2.12 7.28 5.54
C PHE A 45 3.46 7.74 6.12
N GLY A 46 4.50 6.90 6.05
CA GLY A 46 5.86 7.28 6.43
C GLY A 46 6.41 8.38 5.52
N GLY A 47 6.26 8.24 4.21
CA GLY A 47 6.66 9.26 3.23
C GLY A 47 5.84 10.55 3.38
N PHE A 48 4.52 10.44 3.60
CA PHE A 48 3.66 11.58 3.84
C PHE A 48 4.02 12.33 5.13
N ALA A 49 4.23 11.62 6.24
CA ALA A 49 4.67 12.23 7.49
C ALA A 49 6.03 12.91 7.33
N GLY A 50 6.97 12.26 6.63
CA GLY A 50 8.28 12.81 6.32
C GLY A 50 8.21 14.09 5.47
N SER A 51 7.35 14.12 4.46
CA SER A 51 7.18 15.30 3.60
C SER A 51 6.54 16.46 4.37
N MET A 52 5.51 16.20 5.16
CA MET A 52 4.89 17.22 6.03
C MET A 52 5.90 17.74 7.06
N TYR A 53 6.72 16.87 7.66
CA TYR A 53 7.77 17.25 8.60
C TYR A 53 8.80 18.18 7.96
N MET A 54 9.34 17.83 6.78
CA MET A 54 10.27 18.72 6.06
C MET A 54 9.61 20.02 5.62
N MET A 55 8.36 19.98 5.15
CA MET A 55 7.63 21.18 4.77
C MET A 55 7.48 22.14 5.94
N SER A 56 7.07 21.65 7.12
CA SER A 56 7.00 22.47 8.34
C SER A 56 8.36 23.02 8.75
N ARG A 57 9.43 22.21 8.65
CA ARG A 57 10.80 22.66 8.95
C ARG A 57 11.28 23.73 7.97
N MET A 58 10.95 23.62 6.68
CA MET A 58 11.27 24.61 5.65
C MET A 58 10.56 25.95 5.90
N VAL A 59 9.28 25.93 6.30
CA VAL A 59 8.54 27.14 6.70
C VAL A 59 9.21 27.84 7.88
N LEU A 60 9.77 27.06 8.82
CA LEU A 60 10.54 27.56 9.96
C LEU A 60 12.01 27.91 9.63
N GLY A 61 12.42 27.84 8.36
CA GLY A 61 13.77 28.23 7.90
C GLY A 61 14.85 27.14 8.03
N HIS A 62 14.49 25.91 8.44
CA HIS A 62 15.42 24.79 8.50
C HIS A 62 15.45 24.04 7.16
N ARG A 63 16.65 23.88 6.58
CA ARG A 63 16.86 23.18 5.29
C ARG A 63 17.28 21.72 5.42
N ASP A 64 17.67 21.30 6.63
CA ASP A 64 18.19 19.96 6.90
C ASP A 64 17.30 19.19 7.86
N TRP A 65 17.28 17.86 7.70
CA TRP A 65 16.48 16.95 8.53
C TRP A 65 16.84 17.02 10.01
N PHE A 66 18.14 17.04 10.34
CA PHE A 66 18.63 16.85 11.71
C PHE A 66 19.08 18.14 12.42
N GLY A 67 18.83 19.32 11.84
CA GLY A 67 19.39 20.59 12.36
C GLY A 67 20.91 20.67 12.12
N LYS A 68 21.50 21.87 12.29
CA LYS A 68 22.92 22.12 12.02
C LYS A 68 23.79 21.01 12.62
N ARG A 69 24.51 20.26 11.77
CA ARG A 69 25.61 19.41 12.22
C ARG A 69 26.63 20.31 12.92
N PRO A 70 27.08 20.00 14.15
CA PRO A 70 28.24 20.68 14.70
C PRO A 70 29.46 20.20 13.89
N SER A 71 30.09 21.14 13.18
CA SER A 71 31.44 21.00 12.65
C SER A 71 32.44 21.38 13.72
#